data_AF-A0A849TGN0-F1
#
_entry.id   AF-A0A849TGN0-F1
#
_cell.length_a   1.000
_cell.length_b   1.000
_cell.length_c   1.000
_cell.angle_alpha   90.00
_cell.angle_beta   90.00
_cell.angle_gamma   90.00
#
_symmetry.space_group_name_H-M   'P 1'
#
loop_
_entity.id
_entity.type
_entity.pdbx_description
1 polymer ?
#
loop_
_entity_poly.entity_id
_entity_poly.type
_entity_poly.pdbx_seq_one_letter_code
_entity_poly.pdbx_strand_id
1 'polypeptide(L)' 'MAKTKTIYSCTECGGQTPKWQGQCPHCMAWNTLLESVAELAVKGGNRFSALAASG' A
#
# COMPACT_ATOMS: atom_id res chain seq x y z
N MET A 1 2.38 -17.35 0.02
CA MET A 1 1.29 -16.36 -0.14
C MET A 1 1.68 -15.08 0.57
N ALA A 2 1.87 -13.98 -0.16
CA ALA A 2 2.12 -12.70 0.48
C ALA A 2 0.81 -12.22 1.10
N LYS A 3 0.76 -12.15 2.43
CA LYS A 3 -0.41 -11.61 3.14
C LYS A 3 -0.67 -10.19 2.63
N THR A 4 -1.81 -9.99 1.98
CA THR A 4 -2.32 -8.66 1.64
C THR A 4 -2.35 -7.86 2.93
N LYS A 5 -1.47 -6.86 3.04
CA LYS A 5 -1.38 -6.03 4.23
C LYS A 5 -2.24 -4.81 3.98
N THR A 6 -3.35 -4.71 4.70
CA THR A 6 -4.19 -3.52 4.68
C THR A 6 -3.41 -2.37 5.32
N ILE A 7 -3.30 -1.24 4.63
CA ILE A 7 -2.68 -0.01 5.10
C ILE A 7 -3.73 1.08 5.09
N TYR A 8 -3.72 1.97 6.05
CA TYR A 8 -4.63 3.11 6.11
C TYR A 8 -3.85 4.39 5.84
N SER A 9 -4.24 5.13 4.81
CA SER A 9 -3.59 6.37 4.39
C SER A 9 -4.43 7.58 4.82
N CYS A 10 -3.80 8.59 5.43
CA CYS A 10 -4.45 9.81 5.86
C CYS A 10 -4.58 10.81 4.71
N THR A 11 -5.78 11.33 4.45
CA THR A 11 -6.04 12.32 3.40
C THR A 11 -5.49 13.72 3.70
N GLU A 12 -5.31 14.08 4.97
CA GLU A 12 -4.86 15.43 5.35
C GLU A 12 -3.34 15.57 5.29
N CYS A 13 -2.60 14.53 5.71
CA CYS A 13 -1.15 14.60 5.84
C CYS A 13 -0.40 13.54 5.02
N GLY A 14 -1.09 12.59 4.39
CA GLY A 14 -0.47 11.48 3.66
C GLY A 14 0.16 10.40 4.54
N GLY A 15 -0.05 10.45 5.86
CA GLY A 15 0.52 9.48 6.80
C GLY A 15 -0.12 8.10 6.67
N GLN A 16 0.67 7.03 6.78
CA GLN A 16 0.21 5.65 6.59
C GLN A 16 0.32 4.84 7.88
N THR A 17 -0.75 4.14 8.27
CA THR A 17 -0.80 3.29 9.47
C THR A 17 -1.30 1.88 9.13
N PRO A 18 -0.71 0.81 9.69
CA PRO A 18 -1.17 -0.56 9.46
C PRO A 18 -2.42 -0.93 10.25
N LYS A 19 -2.92 -0.05 11.13
CA LYS A 19 -4.15 -0.27 11.92
C LYS A 19 -5.06 0.96 11.90
N TRP A 20 -6.37 0.74 11.79
CA TRP A 20 -7.37 1.79 11.88
C TRP A 20 -7.60 2.19 13.34
N GLN A 21 -7.57 3.49 13.63
CA GLN A 21 -7.81 4.05 14.97
C GLN A 21 -8.84 5.18 14.96
N GLY A 22 -9.43 5.51 13.80
CA GLY A 22 -10.30 6.69 13.63
C GLY A 22 -9.56 8.03 13.62
N GLN A 23 -8.52 8.16 14.45
CA GLN A 23 -7.62 9.31 14.52
C GLN A 23 -6.27 9.01 13.84
N CYS A 24 -5.80 9.94 13.01
CA CYS A 24 -4.48 9.88 12.39
C CYS A 24 -3.37 10.16 13.42
N PRO A 25 -2.36 9.28 13.59
CA PRO A 25 -1.27 9.50 14.54
C PRO A 25 -0.25 10.57 14.10
N HIS A 26 -0.32 11.03 12.85
CA HIS A 26 0.61 12.01 12.29
C HIS A 26 0.11 13.45 12.43
N CYS A 27 -1.16 13.70 12.10
CA CYS A 27 -1.77 15.03 12.13
C CYS A 27 -2.88 15.18 13.17
N MET A 28 -3.19 14.12 13.94
CA MET A 28 -4.25 14.08 14.95
C MET A 28 -5.67 14.33 14.42
N ALA A 29 -5.86 14.34 13.10
CA ALA A 29 -7.16 14.52 12.47
C ALA A 29 -8.03 13.25 12.56
N TRP A 30 -9.35 13.45 12.66
CA TRP A 30 -10.35 12.40 12.78
C TRP A 30 -11.05 12.16 11.46
N ASN A 31 -11.42 10.90 11.17
CA ASN A 31 -12.14 10.51 9.95
C ASN A 31 -11.38 10.77 8.63
N THR A 32 -10.05 10.90 8.71
CA THR A 32 -9.18 11.16 7.55
C THR A 32 -8.44 9.92 7.06
N LEU A 33 -8.53 8.81 7.80
CA LEU A 33 -7.87 7.55 7.44
C LEU A 33 -8.71 6.83 6.37
N LEU A 34 -8.11 6.51 5.23
CA LEU A 34 -8.70 5.74 4.14
C LEU A 34 -8.02 4.39 4.01
N GLU A 35 -8.79 3.33 3.80
CA GLU A 35 -8.25 2.00 3.54
C GLU A 35 -7.60 1.93 2.15
N SER A 36 -6.30 1.64 2.15
CA SER A 36 -5.50 1.39 0.97
C SER A 36 -4.97 -0.03 1.06
N VAL A 37 -5.39 -0.86 0.11
CA VAL A 37 -4.76 -2.16 -0.05
C VAL A 37 -3.35 -1.88 -0.56
N ALA A 38 -2.32 -2.22 0.22
CA ALA A 38 -1.01 -2.37 -0.35
C ALA A 38 -1.07 -3.60 -1.26
N GLU A 39 -1.61 -3.43 -2.46
CA GLU A 39 -1.20 -4.25 -3.58
C GLU A 39 0.30 -4.09 -3.59
N LEU A 40 0.99 -5.16 -3.19
CA LEU A 40 2.39 -5.33 -3.47
C LEU A 40 2.47 -5.06 -4.96
N ALA A 41 2.92 -3.84 -5.30
CA ALA A 41 2.92 -3.35 -6.66
C ALA A 41 3.40 -4.52 -7.48
N VAL A 42 2.53 -5.03 -8.35
CA VAL A 42 2.86 -6.11 -9.25
C VAL A 42 3.79 -5.47 -10.29
N LYS A 43 5.00 -5.15 -9.83
CA LYS A 43 6.25 -5.36 -10.54
C LYS A 43 6.59 -6.85 -10.53
N GLY A 44 5.55 -7.70 -10.57
CA GLY A 44 5.58 -8.98 -11.25
C GLY A 44 5.46 -8.74 -12.75
N GLY A 45 6.33 -7.88 -13.30
CA GLY A 45 6.74 -8.08 -14.67
C GLY A 45 7.33 -9.48 -14.70
N ASN A 46 6.81 -10.32 -15.59
CA ASN A 46 7.33 -11.66 -15.81
C ASN A 46 8.85 -11.53 -15.95
N ARG A 47 9.59 -11.88 -14.89
CA ARG A 47 11.06 -12.00 -14.89
C ARG A 47 11.59 -12.94 -15.98
N PHE A 48 10.68 -13.67 -16.62
CA PHE A 48 10.89 -14.51 -17.79
C PHE A 48 10.88 -13.79 -19.14
N SER A 49 10.37 -12.55 -19.24
CA SER A 49 10.39 -11.79 -20.51
C SER A 49 11.80 -11.35 -20.91
N ALA A 50 12.75 -11.29 -19.97
CA ALA A 50 14.15 -10.98 -20.28
C ALA A 50 14.90 -12.15 -20.94
N LEU A 51 14.39 -13.39 -20.85
CA LEU A 51 15.05 -14.58 -21.40
C LEU A 51 14.57 -14.94 -22.83
N ALA A 52 13.48 -14.33 -23.30
CA ALA A 52 12.87 -14.65 -24.60
C ALA A 52 13.43 -13.82 -25.78
N ALA A 53 14.34 -12.86 -25.54
CA ALA A 53 14.92 -12.00 -26.58
C ALA A 53 16.31 -12.44 -27.07
N SER A 54 16.75 -13.66 -26.70
CA SER A 54 18.07 -14.20 -27.06
C SER A 54 17.95 -15.65 -27.56
N GLY A 55 17.20 -15.84 -28.64
CA GLY A 55 17.09 -17.10 -29.37
C GLY A 55 16.76 -16.85 -30.84
#